data_AF-A0A1G9GBZ4-F1
#
_entry.id   AF-A0A1G9GBZ4-F1
#
_cell.length_a   1.000
_cell.length_b   1.000
_cell.length_c   1.000
_cell.angle_alpha   90.00
_cell.angle_beta   90.00
_cell.angle_gamma   90.00
#
_symmetry.space_group_name_H-M   'P 1'
#
loop_
_entity.id
_entity.type
_entity.pdbx_description
1 polymer ?
#
loop_
_entity_poly.entity_id
_entity_poly.type
_entity_poly.pdbx_seq_one_letter_code
_entity_poly.pdbx_strand_id
1 'polypeptide(L)'
;MNRRQFFTAGAVVTAATVAGCLGGDDETDDTDNGLDDADQGDGYGPEPDDELDERSIDTDDYETMPYEGIEVPLAPLEDVYYWYARQEARIVDTRDVGSFEDARIVGAALSPAPDGGDDDPVAGWAEDDRIVTYCVCPHAMAVQRAAGLIDDGYENVYALDDGFQEWIEAGYPLEGNDVDDAASASLPAYHVEGRSDPAYAGEYVSVRTVDDDKQEMSLVDADGSYELTLHFTGLSDDSLLEVEAPDYTRELTLAELTSDVVTA
;
A
#
# COMPACT_ATOMS: atom_id res chain seq x y z
N MET A 1 23.37 -49.96 -45.09
CA MET A 1 22.24 -49.50 -45.92
C MET A 1 22.03 -48.03 -45.58
N ASN A 2 22.59 -47.09 -46.37
CA ASN A 2 21.87 -46.23 -47.35
C ASN A 2 20.68 -45.48 -46.74
N ARG A 3 20.51 -44.14 -46.75
CA ARG A 3 21.07 -42.98 -47.48
C ARG A 3 20.66 -41.70 -46.69
N ARG A 4 21.57 -40.76 -46.37
CA ARG A 4 21.75 -39.41 -46.98
C ARG A 4 20.50 -38.71 -47.53
N GLN A 5 20.22 -37.48 -47.06
CA GLN A 5 20.10 -36.28 -47.91
C GLN A 5 20.18 -34.96 -47.11
N PHE A 6 21.02 -34.05 -47.64
CA PHE A 6 21.26 -32.64 -47.30
C PHE A 6 20.42 -31.75 -48.23
N PHE A 7 20.04 -30.53 -47.81
CA PHE A 7 20.02 -29.28 -48.60
C PHE A 7 19.95 -28.10 -47.60
N THR A 8 21.00 -27.30 -47.39
CA THR A 8 21.52 -26.11 -48.13
C THR A 8 20.76 -24.81 -47.86
N ALA A 9 21.56 -23.81 -47.48
CA ALA A 9 21.26 -22.45 -47.06
C ALA A 9 20.58 -21.55 -48.10
N GLY A 10 19.95 -20.48 -47.60
CA GLY A 10 19.61 -19.29 -48.36
C GLY A 10 19.52 -18.08 -47.41
N ALA A 11 20.61 -17.32 -47.30
CA ALA A 11 20.58 -15.97 -46.75
C ALA A 11 20.37 -14.99 -47.91
N VAL A 12 19.41 -14.08 -47.77
CA VAL A 12 19.34 -12.84 -48.56
C VAL A 12 19.12 -11.69 -47.60
N VAL A 13 20.16 -10.86 -47.48
CA VAL A 13 20.11 -9.53 -46.87
C VAL A 13 19.95 -8.53 -48.02
N THR A 14 18.94 -7.67 -47.95
CA THR A 14 18.96 -6.37 -48.64
C THR A 14 18.40 -5.30 -47.73
N ALA A 15 19.19 -4.24 -47.59
CA ALA A 15 19.00 -3.11 -46.70
C ALA A 15 18.16 -1.98 -47.31
N ALA A 16 17.61 -1.18 -46.40
CA ALA A 16 17.38 0.27 -46.45
C ALA A 16 16.47 0.88 -47.53
N THR A 17 15.36 1.44 -47.05
CA THR A 17 14.87 2.75 -47.53
C THR A 17 14.80 3.69 -46.33
N VAL A 18 15.63 4.72 -46.39
CA VAL A 18 15.65 5.86 -45.47
C VAL A 18 14.63 6.87 -46.00
N ALA A 19 13.65 7.23 -45.19
CA ALA A 19 12.82 8.41 -45.41
C ALA A 19 12.73 9.13 -44.07
N GLY A 20 13.47 10.24 -43.96
CA GLY A 20 13.49 11.09 -42.78
C GLY A 20 12.50 12.26 -42.86
N CYS A 21 12.11 12.70 -41.67
CA CYS A 21 11.72 14.04 -41.22
C CYS A 21 10.41 14.67 -41.73
N LEU A 22 9.38 14.53 -40.90
CA LEU A 22 8.49 15.60 -40.42
C LEU A 22 8.31 15.28 -38.92
N GLY A 23 8.78 16.05 -37.95
CA GLY A 23 8.70 17.50 -37.86
C GLY A 23 7.36 17.87 -37.22
N GLY A 24 7.25 17.58 -35.93
CA GLY A 24 6.11 17.90 -35.07
C GLY A 24 6.60 17.83 -33.64
N ASP A 25 7.25 18.91 -33.19
CA ASP A 25 7.39 19.22 -31.78
C ASP A 25 5.97 19.47 -31.27
N ASP A 26 5.34 18.43 -30.71
CA ASP A 26 4.27 18.59 -29.75
C ASP A 26 4.90 18.21 -28.40
N GLU A 27 5.21 19.23 -27.61
CA GLU A 27 5.29 19.09 -26.16
C GLU A 27 3.90 18.68 -25.70
N THR A 28 3.61 17.37 -25.76
CA THR A 28 2.55 16.80 -24.95
C THR A 28 3.03 16.87 -23.51
N ASP A 29 2.33 17.70 -22.75
CA ASP A 29 2.28 17.67 -21.30
C ASP A 29 2.02 16.21 -20.89
N ASP A 30 3.09 15.48 -20.52
CA ASP A 30 3.03 14.12 -19.99
C ASP A 30 2.37 14.19 -18.62
N THR A 31 1.04 14.18 -18.62
CA THR A 31 0.23 13.74 -17.48
C THR A 31 -0.29 12.32 -17.70
N ASP A 32 0.39 11.53 -18.55
CA ASP A 32 0.13 10.11 -18.66
C ASP A 32 0.77 9.42 -17.46
N ASN A 33 -0.05 9.08 -16.46
CA ASN A 33 0.35 8.31 -15.30
C ASN A 33 0.68 6.83 -15.65
N GLY A 34 0.86 6.49 -16.92
CA GLY A 34 1.99 5.67 -17.38
C GLY A 34 2.00 4.18 -17.04
N LEU A 35 0.94 3.63 -16.45
CA LEU A 35 0.79 2.18 -16.30
C LEU A 35 0.08 1.58 -17.50
N ASP A 36 0.72 0.61 -18.17
CA ASP A 36 0.05 -0.25 -19.14
C ASP A 36 -1.03 -1.05 -18.39
N ASP A 37 -2.22 -1.18 -18.97
CA ASP A 37 -3.33 -2.00 -18.47
C ASP A 37 -2.87 -3.42 -18.09
N ALA A 38 -1.83 -3.92 -18.77
CA ALA A 38 -1.22 -5.23 -18.55
C ALA A 38 -0.40 -5.35 -17.25
N ASP A 39 0.01 -4.24 -16.65
CA ASP A 39 0.77 -4.21 -15.39
C ASP A 39 -0.14 -4.05 -14.15
N GLN A 40 -1.47 -3.92 -14.34
CA GLN A 40 -2.45 -3.92 -13.26
C GLN A 40 -2.86 -5.35 -12.89
N GLY A 41 -2.80 -5.68 -11.59
CA GLY A 41 -3.34 -6.93 -11.05
C GLY A 41 -4.88 -6.90 -10.99
N ASP A 42 -5.50 -8.08 -10.99
CA ASP A 42 -6.94 -8.22 -10.74
C ASP A 42 -7.30 -8.22 -9.24
N GLY A 43 -6.29 -8.03 -8.38
CA GLY A 43 -6.37 -8.05 -6.93
C GLY A 43 -6.12 -9.43 -6.32
N TYR A 44 -6.24 -10.53 -7.08
CA TYR A 44 -6.07 -11.86 -6.50
C TYR A 44 -4.60 -12.26 -6.42
N GLY A 45 -4.24 -12.93 -5.34
CA GLY A 45 -2.96 -13.62 -5.21
C GLY A 45 -2.78 -14.74 -6.26
N PRO A 46 -1.60 -15.38 -6.31
CA PRO A 46 -1.34 -16.48 -7.23
C PRO A 46 -2.30 -17.66 -6.98
N GLU A 47 -2.44 -18.54 -7.97
CA GLU A 47 -3.19 -19.79 -7.79
C GLU A 47 -2.63 -20.56 -6.58
N PRO A 48 -3.49 -21.03 -5.66
CA PRO A 48 -3.05 -21.73 -4.46
C PRO A 48 -2.34 -23.04 -4.80
N ASP A 49 -1.10 -23.19 -4.33
CA ASP A 49 -0.33 -24.44 -4.50
C ASP A 49 -0.85 -25.58 -3.61
N ASP A 50 -1.41 -25.25 -2.44
CA ASP A 50 -2.00 -26.17 -1.46
C ASP A 50 -3.26 -25.53 -0.84
N GLU A 51 -4.31 -26.31 -0.59
CA GLU A 51 -5.49 -25.80 0.12
C GLU A 51 -5.17 -25.68 1.62
N LEU A 52 -4.90 -24.45 2.08
CA LEU A 52 -4.84 -24.14 3.51
C LEU A 52 -6.12 -24.62 4.20
N ASP A 53 -5.99 -25.26 5.36
CA ASP A 53 -7.14 -25.70 6.15
C ASP A 53 -8.08 -24.52 6.42
N GLU A 54 -9.37 -24.70 6.13
CA GLU A 54 -10.38 -23.66 6.35
C GLU A 54 -10.44 -23.26 7.83
N ARG A 55 -10.40 -21.96 8.10
CA ARG A 55 -10.68 -21.38 9.42
C ARG A 55 -11.79 -20.34 9.34
N SER A 56 -12.58 -20.27 10.41
CA SER A 56 -13.56 -19.19 10.60
C SER A 56 -12.83 -17.97 11.15
N ILE A 57 -13.08 -16.81 10.56
CA ILE A 57 -12.60 -15.51 11.01
C ILE A 57 -13.84 -14.67 11.32
N ASP A 58 -13.87 -14.10 12.52
CA ASP A 58 -14.95 -13.20 12.96
C ASP A 58 -14.49 -11.76 12.74
N THR A 59 -14.90 -11.17 11.63
CA THR A 59 -14.49 -9.82 11.24
C THR A 59 -15.20 -8.72 12.04
N ASP A 60 -16.29 -9.06 12.75
CA ASP A 60 -17.03 -8.10 13.58
C ASP A 60 -16.23 -7.69 14.84
N ASP A 61 -15.21 -8.47 15.21
CA ASP A 61 -14.34 -8.23 16.37
C ASP A 61 -13.11 -7.37 16.03
N TYR A 62 -12.93 -6.97 14.77
CA TYR A 62 -11.80 -6.13 14.37
C TYR A 62 -11.92 -4.71 14.95
N GLU A 63 -10.76 -4.14 15.27
CA GLU A 63 -10.68 -2.72 15.58
C GLU A 63 -11.03 -1.90 14.33
N THR A 64 -11.64 -0.73 14.52
CA THR A 64 -12.00 0.17 13.43
C THR A 64 -11.23 1.48 13.55
N MET A 65 -10.81 2.00 12.40
CA MET A 65 -10.34 3.38 12.28
C MET A 65 -11.39 4.19 11.53
N PRO A 66 -11.92 5.28 12.10
CA PRO A 66 -12.80 6.15 11.35
C PRO A 66 -12.04 6.78 10.16
N TYR A 67 -12.75 7.27 9.17
CA TYR A 67 -12.29 8.32 8.23
C TYR A 67 -13.51 8.97 7.60
N GLU A 68 -13.60 10.31 7.65
CA GLU A 68 -14.76 11.07 7.16
C GLU A 68 -16.15 10.57 7.63
N GLY A 69 -16.20 9.93 8.80
CA GLY A 69 -17.43 9.37 9.39
C GLY A 69 -17.75 7.93 8.98
N ILE A 70 -16.86 7.27 8.26
CA ILE A 70 -16.91 5.85 7.89
C ILE A 70 -15.97 5.07 8.80
N GLU A 71 -16.48 4.02 9.46
CA GLU A 71 -15.66 3.11 10.27
C GLU A 71 -15.02 2.06 9.37
N VAL A 72 -13.69 2.08 9.24
CA VAL A 72 -12.94 1.11 8.43
C VAL A 72 -12.39 0.01 9.34
N PRO A 73 -12.77 -1.26 9.13
CA PRO A 73 -12.19 -2.38 9.87
C PRO A 73 -10.71 -2.61 9.52
N LEU A 74 -9.87 -2.77 10.54
CA LEU A 74 -8.45 -3.07 10.42
C LEU A 74 -8.24 -4.59 10.49
N ALA A 75 -7.86 -5.20 9.38
CA ALA A 75 -7.65 -6.64 9.28
C ALA A 75 -6.19 -7.01 9.60
N PRO A 76 -5.95 -7.90 10.59
CA PRO A 76 -4.60 -8.32 10.93
C PRO A 76 -3.89 -9.06 9.79
N LEU A 77 -2.57 -8.92 9.69
CA LEU A 77 -1.72 -9.53 8.67
C LEU A 77 -1.98 -11.03 8.46
N GLU A 78 -2.13 -11.79 9.55
CA GLU A 78 -2.37 -13.23 9.47
C GLU A 78 -3.70 -13.58 8.80
N ASP A 79 -4.74 -12.77 9.02
CA ASP A 79 -6.08 -12.96 8.42
C ASP A 79 -6.09 -12.54 6.95
N VAL A 80 -5.43 -11.42 6.63
CA VAL A 80 -5.25 -10.97 5.25
C VAL A 80 -4.47 -12.00 4.44
N TYR A 81 -3.36 -12.53 4.96
CA TYR A 81 -2.59 -13.56 4.26
C TYR A 81 -3.38 -14.84 4.05
N TYR A 82 -4.20 -15.25 5.04
CA TYR A 82 -5.08 -16.41 4.90
C TYR A 82 -6.07 -16.23 3.75
N TRP A 83 -6.73 -15.06 3.65
CA TRP A 83 -7.65 -14.78 2.54
C TRP A 83 -6.92 -14.69 1.20
N TYR A 84 -5.78 -13.99 1.17
CA TYR A 84 -4.93 -13.84 -0.01
C TYR A 84 -4.51 -15.19 -0.58
N ALA A 85 -3.95 -16.07 0.26
CA ALA A 85 -3.44 -17.37 -0.16
C ALA A 85 -4.55 -18.32 -0.66
N ARG A 86 -5.82 -18.01 -0.39
CA ARG A 86 -7.00 -18.76 -0.84
C ARG A 86 -7.76 -18.06 -1.97
N GLN A 87 -7.26 -16.92 -2.47
CA GLN A 87 -7.97 -16.04 -3.40
C GLN A 87 -9.38 -15.66 -2.91
N GLU A 88 -9.54 -15.48 -1.60
CA GLU A 88 -10.79 -15.07 -0.95
C GLU A 88 -10.84 -13.56 -0.66
N ALA A 89 -9.79 -12.83 -1.04
CA ALA A 89 -9.72 -11.38 -0.98
C ALA A 89 -8.96 -10.84 -2.19
N ARG A 90 -9.36 -9.66 -2.63
CA ARG A 90 -8.63 -8.85 -3.59
C ARG A 90 -7.81 -7.79 -2.85
N ILE A 91 -6.54 -7.70 -3.19
CA ILE A 91 -5.57 -6.79 -2.59
C ILE A 91 -5.46 -5.52 -3.43
N VAL A 92 -5.52 -4.38 -2.75
CA VAL A 92 -5.47 -3.05 -3.35
C VAL A 92 -4.29 -2.27 -2.77
N ASP A 93 -3.39 -1.84 -3.65
CA ASP A 93 -2.30 -0.93 -3.30
C ASP A 93 -2.79 0.51 -3.38
N THR A 94 -2.71 1.25 -2.26
CA THR A 94 -3.19 2.62 -2.19
C THR A 94 -2.10 3.66 -2.39
N ARG A 95 -0.87 3.24 -2.69
CA ARG A 95 0.29 4.12 -2.87
C ARG A 95 0.31 4.73 -4.27
N ASP A 96 1.34 5.52 -4.55
CA ASP A 96 1.57 6.07 -5.89
C ASP A 96 2.08 5.01 -6.88
N VAL A 97 1.98 5.34 -8.17
CA VAL A 97 2.40 4.50 -9.30
C VAL A 97 3.85 4.02 -9.17
N GLY A 98 4.78 4.90 -8.78
CA GLY A 98 6.19 4.54 -8.66
C GLY A 98 6.41 3.48 -7.58
N SER A 99 5.80 3.69 -6.40
CA SER A 99 5.83 2.70 -5.31
C SER A 99 5.26 1.33 -5.73
N PHE A 100 4.21 1.33 -6.56
CA PHE A 100 3.57 0.11 -7.08
C PHE A 100 4.42 -0.64 -8.12
N GLU A 101 5.12 0.09 -8.99
CA GLU A 101 6.03 -0.47 -9.99
C GLU A 101 7.31 -1.03 -9.36
N ASP A 102 7.84 -0.36 -8.33
CA ASP A 102 9.06 -0.76 -7.64
C ASP A 102 8.85 -2.09 -6.91
N ALA A 103 7.84 -2.17 -6.04
CA ALA A 103 7.48 -3.39 -5.33
C ALA A 103 6.08 -3.32 -4.76
N ARG A 104 5.29 -4.38 -4.96
CA ARG A 104 3.91 -4.54 -4.50
C ARG A 104 3.62 -5.98 -4.07
N ILE A 105 2.49 -6.19 -3.42
CA ILE A 105 1.96 -7.54 -3.18
C ILE A 105 1.63 -8.19 -4.54
N VAL A 106 2.02 -9.45 -4.76
CA VAL A 106 1.74 -10.14 -6.05
C VAL A 106 0.26 -10.13 -6.35
N GLY A 107 -0.11 -9.62 -7.53
CA GLY A 107 -1.49 -9.56 -8.01
C GLY A 107 -2.29 -8.36 -7.50
N ALA A 108 -1.70 -7.48 -6.68
CA ALA A 108 -2.37 -6.29 -6.20
C ALA A 108 -2.80 -5.37 -7.35
N ALA A 109 -3.95 -4.72 -7.18
CA ALA A 109 -4.46 -3.70 -8.08
C ALA A 109 -4.09 -2.31 -7.55
N LEU A 110 -3.64 -1.41 -8.42
CA LEU A 110 -3.34 -0.04 -8.02
C LEU A 110 -4.62 0.79 -7.93
N SER A 111 -4.90 1.35 -6.76
CA SER A 111 -6.03 2.26 -6.55
C SER A 111 -5.59 3.32 -5.52
N PRO A 112 -4.90 4.38 -5.97
CA PRO A 112 -4.24 5.33 -5.07
C PRO A 112 -5.26 6.03 -4.17
N ALA A 113 -4.89 6.24 -2.91
CA ALA A 113 -5.75 6.99 -1.99
C ALA A 113 -5.84 8.49 -2.38
N PRO A 114 -6.93 9.18 -2.01
CA PRO A 114 -8.14 8.64 -1.37
C PRO A 114 -9.15 8.06 -2.36
N ASP A 115 -9.15 8.53 -3.60
CA ASP A 115 -10.30 8.36 -4.52
C ASP A 115 -10.09 7.33 -5.63
N GLY A 116 -8.90 6.74 -5.74
CA GLY A 116 -8.51 5.93 -6.89
C GLY A 116 -7.94 6.75 -8.05
N GLY A 117 -7.58 6.06 -9.13
CA GLY A 117 -7.11 6.68 -10.38
C GLY A 117 -8.23 6.89 -11.41
N ASP A 118 -7.94 7.60 -12.51
CA ASP A 118 -8.93 7.86 -13.58
C ASP A 118 -9.48 6.56 -14.22
N ASP A 119 -8.64 5.53 -14.34
CA ASP A 119 -8.98 4.19 -14.85
C ASP A 119 -8.80 3.14 -13.74
N ASP A 120 -9.39 3.41 -12.56
CA ASP A 120 -9.28 2.55 -11.38
C ASP A 120 -9.81 1.12 -11.66
N PRO A 121 -8.97 0.07 -11.55
CA PRO A 121 -9.38 -1.31 -11.78
C PRO A 121 -10.46 -1.78 -10.79
N VAL A 122 -10.50 -1.21 -9.59
CA VAL A 122 -11.46 -1.56 -8.54
C VAL A 122 -12.88 -1.20 -8.96
N ALA A 123 -13.08 -0.14 -9.76
CA ALA A 123 -14.41 0.31 -10.20
C ALA A 123 -15.22 -0.75 -10.98
N GLY A 124 -14.56 -1.79 -11.52
CA GLY A 124 -15.19 -2.90 -12.22
C GLY A 124 -15.50 -4.13 -11.36
N TRP A 125 -15.15 -4.13 -10.07
CA TRP A 125 -15.31 -5.28 -9.19
C TRP A 125 -16.75 -5.41 -8.68
N ALA A 126 -17.08 -6.58 -8.13
CA ALA A 126 -18.40 -6.78 -7.54
C ALA A 126 -18.45 -6.13 -6.15
N GLU A 127 -19.60 -5.52 -5.81
CA GLU A 127 -19.79 -4.87 -4.50
C GLU A 127 -19.63 -5.85 -3.32
N ASP A 128 -19.89 -7.15 -3.55
CA ASP A 128 -19.74 -8.21 -2.55
C ASP A 128 -18.33 -8.84 -2.51
N ASP A 129 -17.41 -8.44 -3.41
CA ASP A 129 -16.01 -8.88 -3.34
C ASP A 129 -15.38 -8.41 -2.01
N ARG A 130 -14.57 -9.28 -1.40
CA ARG A 130 -13.75 -8.90 -0.23
C ARG A 130 -12.53 -8.13 -0.72
N ILE A 131 -12.38 -6.90 -0.27
CA ILE A 131 -11.30 -6.00 -0.66
C ILE A 131 -10.44 -5.68 0.56
N VAL A 132 -9.12 -5.79 0.41
CA VAL A 132 -8.15 -5.38 1.42
C VAL A 132 -7.23 -4.32 0.82
N THR A 133 -7.29 -3.10 1.33
CA THR A 133 -6.40 -2.00 0.95
C THR A 133 -5.15 -2.01 1.82
N TYR A 134 -4.00 -1.66 1.26
CA TYR A 134 -2.77 -1.47 2.02
C TYR A 134 -2.00 -0.22 1.61
N CYS A 135 -1.20 0.28 2.56
CA CYS A 135 -0.25 1.37 2.41
C CYS A 135 1.16 0.87 2.82
N VAL A 136 2.20 1.68 2.62
CA VAL A 136 3.56 1.35 3.09
C VAL A 136 3.62 1.27 4.62
N CYS A 137 3.02 2.25 5.28
CA CYS A 137 2.82 2.32 6.73
C CYS A 137 1.42 1.83 7.08
N PRO A 138 1.17 1.44 8.35
CA PRO A 138 0.03 0.61 8.72
C PRO A 138 -1.31 1.10 8.14
N HIS A 139 -1.70 2.37 8.35
CA HIS A 139 -3.11 2.73 8.11
C HIS A 139 -3.38 3.90 7.17
N ALA A 140 -2.51 4.91 7.09
CA ALA A 140 -2.94 6.24 6.65
C ALA A 140 -3.64 6.27 5.29
N MET A 141 -3.01 5.76 4.22
CA MET A 141 -3.63 5.73 2.89
C MET A 141 -4.60 4.55 2.70
N ALA A 142 -4.36 3.44 3.40
CA ALA A 142 -5.21 2.25 3.35
C ALA A 142 -6.63 2.59 3.82
N VAL A 143 -6.75 3.21 5.01
CA VAL A 143 -8.03 3.61 5.61
C VAL A 143 -8.75 4.64 4.74
N GLN A 144 -8.03 5.60 4.16
CA GLN A 144 -8.62 6.60 3.25
C GLN A 144 -9.31 5.94 2.06
N ARG A 145 -8.59 5.03 1.37
CA ARG A 145 -9.17 4.37 0.19
C ARG A 145 -10.29 3.43 0.57
N ALA A 146 -10.13 2.66 1.65
CA ALA A 146 -11.16 1.76 2.16
C ALA A 146 -12.45 2.49 2.50
N ALA A 147 -12.37 3.65 3.15
CA ALA A 147 -13.52 4.47 3.47
C ALA A 147 -14.26 4.94 2.21
N GLY A 148 -13.53 5.36 1.17
CA GLY A 148 -14.13 5.72 -0.12
C GLY A 148 -14.87 4.55 -0.77
N LEU A 149 -14.29 3.35 -0.75
CA LEU A 149 -14.95 2.14 -1.27
C LEU A 149 -16.21 1.76 -0.47
N ILE A 150 -16.18 1.91 0.86
CA ILE A 150 -17.38 1.68 1.69
C ILE A 150 -18.47 2.70 1.35
N ASP A 151 -18.13 3.97 1.17
CA ASP A 151 -19.10 5.02 0.77
C ASP A 151 -19.67 4.77 -0.64
N ASP A 152 -18.86 4.21 -1.53
CA ASP A 152 -19.26 3.79 -2.89
C ASP A 152 -20.15 2.53 -2.91
N GLY A 153 -20.28 1.83 -1.78
CA GLY A 153 -21.23 0.71 -1.61
C GLY A 153 -20.61 -0.69 -1.60
N TYR A 154 -19.28 -0.82 -1.57
CA TYR A 154 -18.64 -2.12 -1.38
C TYR A 154 -18.88 -2.64 0.04
N GLU A 155 -19.25 -3.91 0.15
CA GLU A 155 -19.77 -4.50 1.40
C GLU A 155 -18.68 -5.03 2.32
N ASN A 156 -17.57 -5.52 1.76
CA ASN A 156 -16.54 -6.29 2.47
C ASN A 156 -15.15 -5.64 2.34
N VAL A 157 -14.99 -4.41 2.84
CA VAL A 157 -13.75 -3.64 2.69
C VAL A 157 -13.00 -3.56 4.03
N TYR A 158 -11.68 -3.79 3.97
CA TYR A 158 -10.79 -3.78 5.13
C TYR A 158 -9.50 -3.02 4.78
N ALA A 159 -8.88 -2.39 5.76
CA ALA A 159 -7.48 -1.96 5.65
C ALA A 159 -6.58 -3.02 6.28
N LEU A 160 -5.46 -3.38 5.63
CA LEU A 160 -4.43 -4.20 6.26
C LEU A 160 -3.84 -3.43 7.45
N ASP A 161 -4.00 -3.96 8.65
CA ASP A 161 -3.62 -3.30 9.90
C ASP A 161 -2.11 -3.00 9.93
N ASP A 162 -1.32 -4.04 9.70
CA ASP A 162 0.12 -3.96 9.85
C ASP A 162 0.82 -3.15 8.73
N GLY A 163 0.24 -3.10 7.53
CA GLY A 163 0.81 -2.45 6.36
C GLY A 163 1.76 -3.32 5.50
N PHE A 164 2.31 -2.72 4.44
CA PHE A 164 3.12 -3.44 3.45
C PHE A 164 4.50 -3.86 3.99
N GLN A 165 5.06 -3.11 4.94
CA GLN A 165 6.38 -3.43 5.49
C GLN A 165 6.34 -4.78 6.24
N GLU A 166 5.30 -5.03 7.00
CA GLU A 166 5.11 -6.27 7.76
C GLU A 166 4.83 -7.45 6.82
N TRP A 167 4.15 -7.21 5.68
CA TRP A 167 4.03 -8.20 4.60
C TRP A 167 5.39 -8.62 4.05
N ILE A 168 6.28 -7.65 3.81
CA ILE A 168 7.66 -7.90 3.37
C ILE A 168 8.43 -8.68 4.43
N GLU A 169 8.36 -8.26 5.70
CA GLU A 169 9.10 -8.89 6.81
C GLU A 169 8.63 -10.32 7.10
N ALA A 170 7.34 -10.60 6.89
CA ALA A 170 6.77 -11.95 6.95
C ALA A 170 7.26 -12.86 5.79
N GLY A 171 7.91 -12.28 4.78
CA GLY A 171 8.41 -12.99 3.60
C GLY A 171 7.29 -13.44 2.65
N TYR A 172 6.17 -12.71 2.65
CA TYR A 172 5.04 -13.00 1.78
C TYR A 172 5.31 -12.56 0.34
N PRO A 173 4.53 -13.08 -0.65
CA PRO A 173 4.85 -12.87 -2.06
C PRO A 173 4.84 -11.40 -2.49
N LEU A 174 5.87 -11.00 -3.25
CA LEU A 174 6.05 -9.67 -3.83
C LEU A 174 6.34 -9.75 -5.34
N GLU A 175 5.96 -8.73 -6.09
CA GLU A 175 6.36 -8.50 -7.48
C GLU A 175 6.69 -7.02 -7.72
N GLY A 176 7.37 -6.72 -8.83
CA GLY A 176 7.83 -5.37 -9.17
C GLY A 176 9.23 -5.37 -9.77
N ASN A 177 9.71 -4.19 -10.12
CA ASN A 177 11.02 -3.98 -10.75
C ASN A 177 12.18 -4.15 -9.77
N ASP A 178 11.97 -3.80 -8.50
CA ASP A 178 12.99 -3.65 -7.48
C ASP A 178 12.64 -4.43 -6.19
N VAL A 179 11.99 -5.58 -6.33
CA VAL A 179 11.58 -6.45 -5.21
C VAL A 179 12.74 -6.85 -4.30
N ASP A 180 13.92 -7.15 -4.86
CA ASP A 180 15.08 -7.51 -4.05
C ASP A 180 15.53 -6.33 -3.17
N ASP A 181 15.41 -5.10 -3.68
CA ASP A 181 15.74 -3.89 -2.94
C ASP A 181 14.66 -3.60 -1.90
N ALA A 182 13.37 -3.73 -2.21
CA ALA A 182 12.28 -3.60 -1.25
C ALA A 182 12.34 -4.66 -0.13
N ALA A 183 12.57 -5.92 -0.48
CA ALA A 183 12.71 -7.02 0.48
C ALA A 183 13.98 -6.89 1.35
N SER A 184 15.00 -6.21 0.85
CA SER A 184 16.21 -5.89 1.61
C SER A 184 16.15 -4.53 2.30
N ALA A 185 15.17 -3.69 1.95
CA ALA A 185 14.95 -2.39 2.52
C ALA A 185 14.36 -2.58 3.91
N SER A 186 15.23 -2.52 4.92
CA SER A 186 14.79 -2.18 6.25
C SER A 186 14.45 -0.69 6.22
N LEU A 187 13.16 -0.38 6.09
CA LEU A 187 12.70 0.96 6.38
C LEU A 187 13.03 1.26 7.85
N PRO A 188 13.40 2.50 8.19
CA PRO A 188 13.46 2.90 9.58
C PRO A 188 12.13 2.57 10.26
N ALA A 189 12.17 2.15 11.51
CA ALA A 189 10.98 1.95 12.33
C ALA A 189 11.16 2.81 13.57
N TYR A 190 10.46 3.93 13.62
CA TYR A 190 10.49 4.85 14.75
C TYR A 190 9.24 4.64 15.59
N HIS A 191 9.40 4.07 16.78
CA HIS A 191 8.30 3.89 17.73
C HIS A 191 8.01 5.19 18.45
N VAL A 192 6.75 5.61 18.42
CA VAL A 192 6.26 6.80 19.10
C VAL A 192 5.22 6.37 20.11
N GLU A 193 5.48 6.69 21.38
CA GLU A 193 4.53 6.48 22.47
C GLU A 193 4.04 7.85 22.95
N GLY A 194 2.76 7.96 23.26
CA GLY A 194 2.25 9.16 23.92
C GLY A 194 1.00 8.94 24.74
N ARG A 195 0.52 10.04 25.34
CA ARG A 195 -0.66 10.01 26.20
C ARG A 195 -1.49 11.27 26.06
N SER A 196 -2.77 11.09 25.74
CA SER A 196 -3.83 12.10 25.76
C SER A 196 -4.76 11.88 26.96
N ASP A 197 -5.71 12.81 27.21
CA ASP A 197 -6.79 12.58 28.18
C ASP A 197 -7.63 11.36 27.74
N PRO A 198 -7.87 10.35 28.60
CA PRO A 198 -8.72 9.19 28.27
C PRO A 198 -10.14 9.55 27.83
N ALA A 199 -10.60 10.78 28.08
CA ALA A 199 -11.87 11.29 27.56
C ALA A 199 -11.91 11.36 26.01
N TYR A 200 -10.75 11.31 25.35
CA TYR A 200 -10.62 11.29 23.89
C TYR A 200 -10.39 9.90 23.31
N ALA A 201 -10.68 8.83 24.05
CA ALA A 201 -10.57 7.48 23.52
C ALA A 201 -11.34 7.33 22.18
N GLY A 202 -10.67 6.80 21.15
CA GLY A 202 -11.16 6.69 19.77
C GLY A 202 -11.00 7.94 18.91
N GLU A 203 -10.46 9.04 19.45
CA GLU A 203 -10.09 10.23 18.67
C GLU A 203 -8.67 10.07 18.11
N TYR A 204 -8.37 10.78 17.02
CA TYR A 204 -7.10 10.63 16.33
C TYR A 204 -5.93 11.30 17.04
N VAL A 205 -4.78 10.66 16.86
CA VAL A 205 -3.47 11.29 16.97
C VAL A 205 -2.78 11.17 15.61
N SER A 206 -2.17 12.25 15.16
CA SER A 206 -1.33 12.22 13.96
C SER A 206 0.10 12.64 14.26
N VAL A 207 1.04 12.04 13.55
CA VAL A 207 2.44 12.45 13.52
C VAL A 207 2.79 12.79 12.10
N ARG A 208 3.22 14.02 11.85
CA ARG A 208 3.60 14.49 10.51
C ARG A 208 4.97 15.14 10.50
N THR A 209 5.69 15.01 9.38
CA THR A 209 6.90 15.78 9.15
C THR A 209 6.55 17.26 8.98
N VAL A 210 7.37 18.17 9.53
CA VAL A 210 7.14 19.62 9.38
C VAL A 210 7.55 20.12 7.99
N ASP A 211 8.61 19.53 7.42
CA ASP A 211 9.24 19.98 6.18
C ASP A 211 8.78 19.20 4.92
N ASP A 212 8.06 18.09 5.10
CA ASP A 212 7.58 17.18 4.05
C ASP A 212 6.11 16.79 4.34
N ASP A 213 5.42 16.18 3.37
CA ASP A 213 4.01 15.76 3.51
C ASP A 213 3.83 14.31 4.02
N LYS A 214 4.76 13.79 4.84
CA LYS A 214 4.64 12.45 5.44
C LYS A 214 3.81 12.52 6.72
N GLN A 215 2.84 11.62 6.87
CA GLN A 215 1.94 11.58 8.02
C GLN A 215 1.54 10.13 8.36
N GLU A 216 1.54 9.82 9.66
CA GLU A 216 0.91 8.62 10.22
C GLU A 216 -0.18 9.00 11.20
N MET A 217 -1.14 8.10 11.37
CA MET A 217 -2.28 8.27 12.26
C MET A 217 -2.46 7.04 13.15
N SER A 218 -2.96 7.28 14.34
CA SER A 218 -3.40 6.26 15.30
C SER A 218 -4.55 6.82 16.13
N LEU A 219 -5.05 6.03 17.07
CA LEU A 219 -6.14 6.39 17.95
C LEU A 219 -5.67 6.46 19.41
N VAL A 220 -6.36 7.29 20.19
CA VAL A 220 -6.22 7.26 21.64
C VAL A 220 -6.94 6.03 22.19
N ASP A 221 -6.23 5.21 22.95
CA ASP A 221 -6.76 4.05 23.67
C ASP A 221 -7.72 4.44 24.80
N ALA A 222 -8.48 3.45 25.27
CA ALA A 222 -9.40 3.62 26.41
C ALA A 222 -8.72 4.10 27.71
N ASP A 223 -7.41 3.89 27.87
CA ASP A 223 -6.65 4.37 29.03
C ASP A 223 -5.93 5.71 28.75
N GLY A 224 -6.03 6.24 27.54
CA GLY A 224 -5.39 7.46 27.07
C GLY A 224 -4.02 7.28 26.41
N SER A 225 -3.45 6.06 26.32
CA SER A 225 -2.24 5.83 25.52
C SER A 225 -2.51 5.95 24.03
N TYR A 226 -1.44 6.13 23.25
CA TYR A 226 -1.45 5.85 21.83
C TYR A 226 -0.03 5.42 21.43
N GLU A 227 0.05 4.59 20.40
CA GLU A 227 1.32 4.12 19.82
C GLU A 227 1.27 4.26 18.29
N LEU A 228 2.40 4.62 17.68
CA LEU A 228 2.59 4.67 16.23
C LEU A 228 3.99 4.15 15.87
N THR A 229 4.08 3.41 14.76
CA THR A 229 5.35 3.11 14.11
C THR A 229 5.48 3.96 12.85
N LEU A 230 6.52 4.79 12.78
CA LEU A 230 6.78 5.62 11.60
C LEU A 230 7.84 4.95 10.72
N HIS A 231 7.51 4.71 9.45
CA HIS A 231 8.44 4.23 8.43
C HIS A 231 9.00 5.34 7.53
N PHE A 232 9.09 6.56 8.07
CA PHE A 232 9.53 7.73 7.32
C PHE A 232 11.01 7.66 6.95
N THR A 233 11.31 7.70 5.65
CA THR A 233 12.68 7.75 5.14
C THR A 233 13.25 9.16 5.19
N GLY A 234 14.59 9.28 5.17
CA GLY A 234 15.28 10.56 5.05
C GLY A 234 15.29 11.43 6.32
N LEU A 235 14.86 10.88 7.46
CA LEU A 235 14.91 11.59 8.73
C LEU A 235 16.28 11.47 9.41
N SER A 236 16.57 12.45 10.25
CA SER A 236 17.69 12.47 11.19
C SER A 236 17.17 12.76 12.60
N ASP A 237 17.99 12.53 13.62
CA ASP A 237 17.67 12.82 15.02
C ASP A 237 17.16 14.26 15.27
N ASP A 238 17.59 15.22 14.43
CA ASP A 238 17.24 16.64 14.49
C ASP A 238 16.03 17.01 13.61
N SER A 239 15.48 16.07 12.82
CA SER A 239 14.31 16.31 11.97
C SER A 239 13.10 16.65 12.84
N LEU A 240 12.35 17.68 12.46
CA LEU A 240 11.18 18.14 13.22
C LEU A 240 9.91 17.41 12.76
N LEU A 241 9.18 16.90 13.73
CA LEU A 241 7.86 16.30 13.55
C LEU A 241 6.85 17.01 14.45
N GLU A 242 5.64 17.15 13.95
CA GLU A 242 4.51 17.62 14.73
C GLU A 242 3.65 16.43 15.14
N VAL A 243 3.38 16.33 16.44
CA VAL A 243 2.38 15.45 17.02
C VAL A 243 1.14 16.27 17.31
N GLU A 244 0.03 15.92 16.67
CA GLU A 244 -1.28 16.50 16.93
C GLU A 244 -2.17 15.44 17.61
N ALA A 245 -2.44 15.65 18.89
CA ALA A 245 -3.39 14.90 19.68
C ALA A 245 -4.62 15.78 20.01
N PRO A 246 -5.76 15.21 20.45
CA PRO A 246 -6.99 15.96 20.65
C PRO A 246 -6.89 17.12 21.65
N ASP A 247 -5.99 17.02 22.64
CA ASP A 247 -5.78 18.01 23.70
C ASP A 247 -4.44 18.76 23.63
N TYR A 248 -3.56 18.44 22.69
CA TYR A 248 -2.31 19.17 22.49
C TYR A 248 -1.72 19.03 21.08
N THR A 249 -0.89 20.01 20.73
CA THR A 249 0.01 19.96 19.58
C THR A 249 1.44 20.21 20.06
N ARG A 250 2.38 19.37 19.62
CA ARG A 250 3.80 19.46 19.97
C ARG A 250 4.67 19.33 18.73
N GLU A 251 5.62 20.24 18.57
CA GLU A 251 6.72 20.09 17.62
C GLU A 251 7.94 19.58 18.38
N LEU A 252 8.49 18.43 17.97
CA LEU A 252 9.58 17.73 18.62
C LEU A 252 10.59 17.27 17.58
N THR A 253 11.86 17.10 17.96
CA THR A 253 12.79 16.40 17.08
C THR A 253 12.50 14.89 17.09
N LEU A 254 12.93 14.17 16.05
CA LEU A 254 12.80 12.71 15.99
C LEU A 254 13.42 12.03 17.22
N ALA A 255 14.58 12.51 17.68
CA ALA A 255 15.24 11.97 18.86
C ALA A 255 14.40 12.17 20.14
N GLU A 256 13.77 13.33 20.32
CA GLU A 256 12.87 13.58 21.45
C GLU A 256 11.62 12.71 21.36
N LEU A 257 11.03 12.63 20.17
CA LEU A 257 9.80 11.90 19.89
C LEU A 257 9.92 10.39 20.17
N THR A 258 11.08 9.80 19.91
CA THR A 258 11.32 8.35 20.03
C THR A 258 11.98 7.94 21.34
N SER A 259 12.37 8.91 22.19
CA SER A 259 13.04 8.64 23.46
C SER A 259 12.12 8.73 24.68
N ASP A 260 11.05 9.52 24.59
CA ASP A 260 10.17 9.84 25.71
C ASP A 260 8.69 9.71 25.32
N VAL A 261 7.82 9.42 26.31
CA VAL A 261 6.37 9.42 26.12
C VAL A 261 5.88 10.86 25.91
N VAL A 262 5.26 11.12 24.75
CA VAL A 262 4.73 12.44 24.39
C VAL A 262 3.52 12.77 25.26
N THR A 263 3.49 13.98 25.81
CA THR A 263 2.39 14.50 26.65
C THR A 263 2.19 16.00 26.44
N ALA A 264 1.02 16.50 26.83
CA ALA A 264 0.61 17.92 26.80
C ALA A 264 1.62 18.89 27.45
#